data_AF-A0A7Z9KZ66-F1
#
_entry.id   AF-A0A7Z9KZ66-F1
#
_cell.length_a   1.000
_cell.length_b   1.000
_cell.length_c   1.000
_cell.angle_alpha   90.00
_cell.angle_beta   90.00
_cell.angle_gamma   90.00
#
_symmetry.space_group_name_H-M   'P 1'
#
loop_
_entity.id
_entity.type
_entity.pdbx_description
1 polymer ?
#
loop_
_entity_poly.entity_id
_entity_poly.type
_entity_poly.pdbx_seq_one_letter_code
_entity_poly.pdbx_strand_id
1 'polypeptide(L)'
;MKQQSIDNQLIESGAIKLTIKEYSEAFGVSDTTTRTRVREQQVQAYKQNNKWLIEVDRNEIPSPVVSSDNQLISESDTLTKLLDAKEQQIAQLEATISHLKVRLDQADERSERQDAIIMKQTLMISGKGASIWQRLRDLFGGVEART
;
A
#
# COMPACT_ATOMS: atom_id res chain seq x y z
N MET A 1 -34.63 69.21 -20.47
CA MET A 1 -34.85 68.12 -21.43
C MET A 1 -33.52 67.37 -21.57
N LYS A 2 -33.41 66.14 -21.06
CA LYS A 2 -33.30 64.86 -21.84
C LYS A 2 -32.06 64.87 -22.76
N GLN A 3 -31.09 63.94 -22.79
CA GLN A 3 -30.85 62.56 -22.32
C GLN A 3 -29.30 62.38 -22.31
N GLN A 4 -28.64 61.82 -21.29
CA GLN A 4 -28.24 60.41 -21.09
C GLN A 4 -27.72 59.63 -22.32
N SER A 5 -26.49 59.09 -22.23
CA SER A 5 -26.13 57.65 -22.33
C SER A 5 -24.64 57.55 -22.73
N ILE A 6 -23.71 57.21 -21.84
CA ILE A 6 -23.28 55.86 -21.41
C ILE A 6 -22.69 55.06 -22.57
N ASP A 7 -21.36 55.03 -22.65
CA ASP A 7 -20.58 53.95 -23.26
C ASP A 7 -19.58 53.45 -22.20
N ASN A 8 -20.11 52.82 -21.16
CA ASN A 8 -19.34 51.89 -20.33
C ASN A 8 -19.78 50.50 -20.74
N GLN A 9 -19.07 49.92 -21.70
CA GLN A 9 -19.27 48.53 -22.09
C GLN A 9 -18.94 47.66 -20.87
N LEU A 10 -19.98 47.19 -20.18
CA LEU A 10 -19.91 46.07 -19.26
C LEU A 10 -19.43 44.86 -20.08
N ILE A 11 -18.17 44.50 -19.89
CA ILE A 11 -17.73 43.13 -20.12
C ILE A 11 -18.40 42.34 -18.98
N GLU A 12 -19.54 41.70 -19.28
CA GLU A 12 -20.11 40.66 -18.43
C GLU A 12 -19.15 39.46 -18.45
N SER A 13 -18.02 39.60 -17.76
CA SER A 13 -17.19 38.48 -17.35
C SER A 13 -18.08 37.61 -16.47
N GLY A 14 -18.34 36.38 -16.88
CA GLY A 14 -19.19 35.41 -16.18
C GLY A 14 -18.60 34.91 -14.86
N ALA A 15 -18.01 35.81 -14.07
CA ALA A 15 -17.45 35.55 -12.76
C ALA A 15 -18.58 35.46 -11.73
N ILE A 16 -18.74 34.28 -11.14
CA ILE A 16 -19.69 34.02 -10.06
C ILE A 16 -18.96 34.14 -8.73
N LYS A 17 -19.67 34.66 -7.74
CA LYS A 17 -19.17 34.84 -6.38
C LYS A 17 -19.76 33.74 -5.52
N LEU A 18 -18.91 32.81 -5.09
CA LEU A 18 -19.30 31.67 -4.26
C LEU A 18 -18.81 31.87 -2.84
N THR A 19 -19.64 31.56 -1.85
CA THR A 19 -19.18 31.40 -0.47
C THR A 19 -18.25 30.18 -0.35
N ILE A 20 -17.50 30.09 0.74
CA ILE A 20 -16.67 28.90 1.03
C ILE A 20 -17.47 27.60 0.92
N LYS A 21 -18.73 27.60 1.36
CA LYS A 21 -19.61 26.42 1.30
C LYS A 21 -20.05 26.09 -0.12
N GLU A 22 -20.47 27.09 -0.90
CA GLU A 22 -20.89 26.87 -2.28
C GLU A 22 -19.70 26.45 -3.15
N TYR A 23 -18.51 27.01 -2.88
CA TYR A 23 -17.28 26.58 -3.54
C TYR A 23 -16.89 25.15 -3.17
N SER A 24 -16.99 24.79 -1.88
CA SER A 24 -16.65 23.43 -1.42
C SER A 24 -17.56 22.38 -2.05
N GLU A 25 -18.85 22.66 -2.13
CA GLU A 25 -19.85 21.83 -2.81
C GLU A 25 -19.62 21.77 -4.33
N ALA A 26 -19.39 22.90 -4.99
CA ALA A 26 -19.21 22.97 -6.43
C ALA A 26 -17.95 22.22 -6.91
N PHE A 27 -16.87 22.24 -6.14
CA PHE A 27 -15.58 21.63 -6.51
C PHE A 27 -15.31 20.30 -5.80
N GLY A 28 -16.25 19.79 -4.99
CA GLY A 28 -16.09 18.52 -4.27
C GLY A 28 -14.92 18.52 -3.28
N VAL A 29 -14.56 19.67 -2.73
CA VAL A 29 -13.45 19.83 -1.77
C VAL A 29 -14.00 20.15 -0.38
N SER A 30 -13.26 19.83 0.68
CA SER A 30 -13.72 20.14 2.04
C SER A 30 -13.67 21.64 2.35
N ASP A 31 -14.50 22.09 3.30
CA ASP A 31 -14.47 23.47 3.81
C ASP A 31 -13.09 23.87 4.36
N THR A 32 -12.37 22.94 4.99
CA THR A 32 -11.02 23.18 5.53
C THR A 32 -10.01 23.36 4.40
N THR A 33 -10.04 22.50 3.38
CA THR A 33 -9.22 22.64 2.17
C THR A 33 -9.50 23.98 1.48
N THR A 34 -10.78 24.36 1.35
CA THR A 34 -11.17 25.63 0.74
C THR A 34 -10.63 26.83 1.53
N ARG A 35 -10.71 26.82 2.86
CA ARG A 35 -10.11 27.85 3.72
C ARG A 35 -8.59 27.92 3.56
N THR A 36 -7.91 26.77 3.44
CA THR A 36 -6.46 26.72 3.19
C THR A 36 -6.12 27.37 1.86
N ARG A 37 -6.85 27.05 0.78
CA ARG A 37 -6.64 27.66 -0.55
C ARG A 37 -6.82 29.18 -0.54
N VAL A 38 -7.80 29.68 0.20
CA VAL A 38 -8.00 31.14 0.41
C VAL A 38 -6.82 31.75 1.16
N ARG A 39 -6.32 31.09 2.21
CA ARG A 39 -5.16 31.55 2.99
C ARG A 39 -3.87 31.56 2.17
N GLU A 40 -3.68 30.57 1.32
CA GLU A 40 -2.51 30.39 0.45
C GLU A 40 -2.61 31.18 -0.86
N GLN A 41 -3.66 31.99 -1.06
CA GLN A 41 -3.88 32.80 -2.27
C GLN A 41 -3.92 31.98 -3.56
N GLN A 42 -4.29 30.70 -3.47
CA GLN A 42 -4.46 29.83 -4.65
C GLN A 42 -5.77 30.08 -5.39
N VAL A 43 -6.70 30.84 -4.78
CA VAL A 43 -7.99 31.21 -5.35
C VAL A 43 -8.23 32.71 -5.15
N GLN A 44 -8.90 33.35 -6.10
CA GLN A 44 -9.25 34.75 -5.98
C GLN A 44 -10.38 34.91 -4.97
N ALA A 45 -10.05 35.36 -3.77
CA ALA A 45 -11.01 35.48 -2.69
C ALA A 45 -10.91 36.84 -2.01
N TYR A 46 -12.06 37.39 -1.63
CA TYR A 46 -12.15 38.67 -0.92
C TYR A 46 -13.20 38.61 0.18
N LYS A 47 -13.08 39.52 1.14
CA LYS A 47 -13.96 39.57 2.31
C LYS A 47 -15.03 40.62 2.10
N GLN A 48 -16.30 40.22 2.05
CA GLN A 48 -17.46 41.10 1.93
C GLN A 48 -18.48 40.75 3.02
N ASN A 49 -18.99 41.74 3.74
CA ASN A 49 -19.99 41.54 4.82
C ASN A 49 -19.58 40.46 5.85
N ASN A 50 -18.30 40.47 6.25
CA ASN A 50 -17.69 39.50 7.15
C ASN A 50 -17.71 38.03 6.66
N LYS A 51 -17.99 37.79 5.38
CA LYS A 51 -17.93 36.47 4.72
C LYS A 51 -16.83 36.48 3.67
N TRP A 52 -16.18 35.33 3.49
CA TRP A 52 -15.24 35.11 2.40
C TRP A 52 -16.03 34.69 1.16
N LEU A 53 -15.82 35.42 0.07
CA LEU A 53 -16.35 35.12 -1.25
C LEU A 53 -15.19 34.81 -2.18
N ILE A 54 -15.35 33.76 -2.97
CA ILE A 54 -14.40 33.27 -3.96
C ILE A 54 -14.98 33.59 -5.32
N GLU A 55 -14.20 34.30 -6.12
CA GLU A 55 -14.55 34.64 -7.50
C GLU A 55 -14.08 33.50 -8.41
N VAL A 56 -15.03 32.93 -9.14
CA VAL A 56 -14.81 31.77 -10.01
C VAL A 56 -15.51 32.03 -11.33
N ASP A 57 -14.83 31.77 -12.44
CA ASP A 57 -15.48 31.82 -13.74
C ASP A 57 -16.52 30.71 -13.86
N ARG A 58 -17.72 31.05 -14.32
CA ARG A 58 -18.84 30.10 -14.47
C ARG A 58 -18.49 28.88 -15.32
N ASN A 59 -17.55 29.02 -16.26
CA ASN A 59 -17.09 27.95 -17.14
C ASN A 59 -16.10 26.99 -16.46
N GLU A 60 -15.51 27.38 -15.33
CA GLU A 60 -14.56 26.57 -14.56
C GLU A 60 -15.23 25.75 -13.46
N ILE A 61 -16.51 26.02 -13.16
CA ILE A 61 -17.27 25.25 -12.19
C ILE A 61 -17.50 23.85 -12.80
N PRO A 62 -16.91 22.79 -12.24
CA PRO A 62 -17.19 21.45 -12.72
C PRO A 62 -18.70 21.23 -12.53
N SER A 63 -19.40 20.90 -13.61
CA SER A 63 -20.78 20.45 -13.56
C SER A 63 -20.86 19.38 -12.47
N PRO A 64 -21.83 19.43 -11.53
CA PRO A 64 -22.02 18.35 -10.59
C PRO A 64 -22.25 17.09 -11.42
N VAL A 65 -21.26 16.19 -11.42
CA VAL A 65 -21.36 14.93 -12.12
C VAL A 65 -22.38 14.11 -11.33
N VAL A 66 -23.64 14.22 -11.72
CA VAL A 66 -24.71 13.32 -11.31
C VAL A 66 -24.42 11.98 -12.00
N SER A 67 -23.44 11.24 -11.50
CA SER A 67 -23.12 9.88 -11.95
C SER A 67 -22.49 9.09 -10.81
N SER A 68 -23.16 9.13 -9.66
CA SER A 68 -22.74 8.47 -8.42
C SER A 68 -22.89 6.94 -8.42
N ASP A 69 -23.40 6.30 -9.48
CA ASP A 69 -23.58 4.84 -9.49
C ASP A 69 -22.56 4.09 -10.38
N ASN A 70 -22.20 4.60 -11.56
CA ASN A 70 -21.29 3.88 -12.46
C ASN A 70 -19.80 3.97 -12.05
N GLN A 71 -19.38 5.03 -11.37
CA GLN A 71 -17.99 5.15 -10.88
C GLN A 71 -17.73 4.23 -9.68
N LEU A 72 -18.68 4.08 -8.75
CA LEU A 72 -18.57 3.16 -7.62
C LEU A 72 -18.46 1.69 -8.07
N ILE A 73 -19.16 1.30 -9.14
CA ILE A 73 -19.05 -0.06 -9.69
C ILE A 73 -17.65 -0.29 -10.29
N SER A 74 -17.08 0.70 -10.97
CA SER A 74 -15.73 0.59 -11.53
C SER A 74 -14.62 0.55 -10.47
N GLU A 75 -14.80 1.25 -9.35
CA GLU A 75 -13.87 1.20 -8.21
C GLU A 75 -14.00 -0.12 -7.43
N SER A 76 -15.21 -0.66 -7.29
CA SER A 76 -15.46 -2.00 -6.75
C SER A 76 -14.73 -3.10 -7.53
N ASP A 77 -14.84 -3.07 -8.87
CA ASP A 77 -14.22 -4.05 -9.75
C ASP A 77 -12.69 -3.96 -9.77
N THR A 78 -12.13 -2.78 -9.55
CA THR A 78 -10.67 -2.61 -9.45
C THR A 78 -10.15 -3.08 -8.09
N LEU A 79 -10.89 -2.85 -7.01
CA LEU A 79 -10.54 -3.34 -5.68
C LEU A 79 -10.59 -4.88 -5.59
N THR A 80 -11.59 -5.52 -6.19
CA THR A 80 -11.67 -6.99 -6.24
C THR A 80 -10.50 -7.59 -7.02
N LYS A 81 -10.17 -7.04 -8.19
CA LYS A 81 -8.98 -7.48 -8.95
C LYS A 81 -7.67 -7.31 -8.18
N LEU A 82 -7.55 -6.24 -7.39
CA LEU A 82 -6.38 -6.01 -6.55
C LEU A 82 -6.31 -7.01 -5.39
N LEU A 83 -7.47 -7.36 -4.82
CA LEU A 83 -7.57 -8.36 -3.76
C LEU A 83 -7.18 -9.75 -4.29
N ASP A 84 -7.70 -10.15 -5.44
CA ASP A 84 -7.38 -11.42 -6.09
C ASP A 84 -5.89 -11.51 -6.44
N ALA A 85 -5.30 -10.43 -6.95
CA ALA A 85 -3.87 -10.37 -7.24
C ALA A 85 -3.01 -10.46 -5.97
N LYS A 86 -3.46 -9.84 -4.87
CA LYS A 86 -2.81 -9.94 -3.56
C LYS A 86 -2.87 -11.37 -3.01
N GLU A 87 -4.02 -12.02 -3.10
CA GLU A 87 -4.20 -13.40 -2.63
C GLU A 87 -3.36 -14.39 -3.43
N GLN A 88 -3.28 -14.23 -4.75
CA GLN A 88 -2.37 -15.02 -5.58
C GLN A 88 -0.90 -14.80 -5.20
N GLN A 89 -0.50 -13.56 -4.90
CA GLN A 89 0.87 -13.26 -4.49
C GLN A 89 1.20 -13.87 -3.12
N ILE A 90 0.26 -13.85 -2.18
CA ILE A 90 0.40 -14.52 -0.87
C ILE A 90 0.59 -16.03 -1.07
N ALA A 91 -0.26 -16.67 -1.88
CA ALA A 91 -0.15 -18.10 -2.16
C ALA A 91 1.19 -18.48 -2.81
N GLN A 92 1.73 -17.65 -3.71
CA GLN A 92 3.06 -17.85 -4.30
C GLN A 92 4.19 -17.73 -3.27
N LEU A 93 4.10 -16.76 -2.37
CA LEU A 93 5.08 -16.58 -1.30
C LEU A 93 5.04 -17.76 -0.32
N GLU A 94 3.86 -18.23 0.05
CA GLU A 94 3.68 -19.41 0.90
C GLU A 94 4.26 -20.68 0.26
N ALA A 95 4.01 -20.89 -1.04
CA ALA A 95 4.59 -22.00 -1.79
C ALA A 95 6.12 -21.91 -1.83
N THR A 96 6.68 -20.70 -1.98
CA THR A 96 8.13 -20.49 -1.97
C THR A 96 8.73 -20.77 -0.60
N ILE A 97 8.08 -20.30 0.48
CA ILE A 97 8.50 -20.58 1.86
C ILE A 97 8.48 -22.09 2.13
N SER A 98 7.42 -22.78 1.71
CA SER A 98 7.33 -24.23 1.85
C SER A 98 8.47 -24.94 1.11
N HIS A 99 8.74 -24.55 -0.13
CA HIS A 99 9.86 -25.11 -0.91
C HIS A 99 11.22 -24.86 -0.26
N LEU A 100 11.44 -23.66 0.26
CA LEU A 100 12.70 -23.29 0.94
C LEU A 100 12.88 -24.06 2.25
N LYS A 101 11.82 -24.28 3.03
CA LYS A 101 11.87 -25.12 4.23
C LYS A 101 12.28 -26.55 3.91
N VAL A 102 11.65 -27.16 2.90
CA VAL A 102 12.02 -28.52 2.46
C VAL A 102 13.49 -28.60 2.03
N ARG A 103 14.00 -27.58 1.32
CA ARG A 103 15.42 -27.53 0.95
C ARG A 103 16.35 -27.40 2.15
N LEU A 104 15.94 -26.68 3.19
CA LEU A 104 16.71 -26.52 4.41
C LEU A 104 16.80 -27.86 5.14
N ASP A 105 15.66 -28.54 5.34
CA ASP A 105 15.63 -29.86 6.00
C ASP A 105 16.50 -30.88 5.23
N GLN A 106 16.43 -30.87 3.89
CA GLN A 106 17.28 -31.73 3.06
C GLN A 106 18.78 -31.38 3.14
N ALA A 107 19.12 -30.10 3.35
CA ALA A 107 20.50 -29.68 3.50
C ALA A 107 21.05 -30.10 4.86
N ASP A 108 20.25 -29.97 5.92
CA ASP A 108 20.61 -30.41 7.27
C ASP A 108 20.80 -31.92 7.31
N GLU A 109 19.88 -32.71 6.75
CA GLU A 109 20.04 -34.17 6.63
C GLU A 109 21.31 -34.56 5.86
N ARG A 110 21.66 -33.82 4.80
CA ARG A 110 22.88 -34.07 4.04
C ARG A 110 24.13 -33.72 4.84
N SER A 111 24.10 -32.65 5.62
CA SER A 111 25.18 -32.26 6.51
C SER A 111 25.43 -33.35 7.56
N GLU A 112 24.38 -33.81 8.23
CA GLU A 112 24.49 -34.89 9.23
C GLU A 112 25.05 -36.18 8.65
N ARG A 113 24.60 -36.56 7.44
CA ARG A 113 25.14 -37.73 6.73
C ARG A 113 26.61 -37.55 6.38
N GLN A 114 27.01 -36.36 5.93
CA GLN A 114 28.41 -36.06 5.62
C GLN A 114 29.28 -36.10 6.86
N ASP A 115 28.84 -35.50 7.97
CA ASP A 115 29.57 -35.53 9.24
C ASP A 115 29.75 -36.96 9.76
N ALA A 116 28.72 -37.79 9.66
CA ALA A 116 28.81 -39.21 10.01
C ALA A 116 29.83 -39.97 9.14
N ILE A 117 29.89 -39.68 7.83
CA ILE A 117 30.86 -40.28 6.91
C ILE A 117 32.28 -39.81 7.23
N ILE A 118 32.48 -38.51 7.43
CA ILE A 118 33.78 -37.91 7.78
C ILE A 118 34.29 -38.50 9.09
N MET A 119 33.43 -38.61 10.09
CA MET A 119 33.77 -39.24 11.36
C MET A 119 34.19 -40.71 11.16
N LYS A 120 33.43 -41.49 10.38
CA LYS A 120 33.77 -42.88 10.07
C LYS A 120 35.12 -43.00 9.35
N GLN A 121 35.38 -42.15 8.37
CA GLN A 121 36.65 -42.13 7.63
C GLN A 121 37.83 -41.74 8.53
N THR A 122 37.67 -40.70 9.35
CA THR A 122 38.67 -40.24 10.32
C THR A 122 39.04 -41.37 11.31
N LEU A 123 38.04 -42.10 11.79
CA LEU A 123 38.24 -43.24 12.69
C LEU A 123 38.97 -44.41 12.01
N MET A 124 38.70 -44.69 10.73
CA MET A 124 39.40 -45.72 9.96
C MET A 124 40.86 -45.35 9.66
N ILE A 125 41.13 -44.08 9.32
CA ILE A 125 42.48 -43.58 9.02
C ILE A 125 43.37 -43.56 10.28
N SER A 126 42.81 -43.30 11.47
CA SER A 126 43.59 -43.23 12.71
C SER A 126 44.10 -44.58 13.25
N GLY A 127 43.79 -45.72 12.62
CA GLY A 127 44.31 -47.05 12.98
C GLY A 127 43.84 -47.63 14.32
N LYS A 128 43.08 -46.88 15.13
CA LYS A 128 42.47 -47.32 16.42
C LYS A 128 40.96 -47.58 16.34
N GLY A 129 40.42 -47.61 15.11
CA GLY A 129 38.99 -47.46 14.81
C GLY A 129 38.03 -48.43 15.49
N ALA A 130 38.41 -49.69 15.73
CA ALA A 130 37.51 -50.68 16.34
C ALA A 130 37.21 -50.39 17.83
N SER A 131 38.23 -50.02 18.61
CA SER A 131 38.08 -49.74 20.05
C SER A 131 37.37 -48.41 20.33
N ILE A 132 37.56 -47.42 19.46
CA ILE A 132 36.96 -46.09 19.64
C ILE A 132 35.50 -46.10 19.18
N TRP A 133 35.14 -46.84 18.12
CA TRP A 133 33.74 -47.01 17.70
C TRP A 133 32.87 -47.72 18.75
N GLN A 134 33.41 -48.73 19.44
CA GLN A 134 32.70 -49.36 20.57
C GLN A 134 32.44 -48.37 21.70
N ARG A 135 33.46 -47.57 22.09
CA ARG A 135 33.32 -46.55 23.14
C ARG A 135 32.33 -45.44 22.77
N LEU A 136 32.32 -45.00 21.52
CA LEU A 136 31.35 -44.00 21.03
C LEU A 136 29.93 -44.58 20.98
N ARG A 137 29.77 -45.84 20.52
CA ARG A 137 28.47 -46.54 20.54
C ARG A 137 27.95 -46.70 21.98
N ASP A 138 28.80 -47.01 22.94
CA ASP A 138 28.41 -47.15 24.34
C ASP A 138 28.05 -45.79 24.99
N LEU A 139 28.68 -44.69 24.56
CA LEU A 139 28.38 -43.34 25.04
C LEU A 139 27.05 -42.79 24.50
N PHE A 140 26.72 -43.10 23.25
CA PHE A 140 25.52 -42.57 22.57
C PHE A 140 24.35 -43.56 22.46
N GLY A 141 24.58 -44.86 22.68
CA GLY A 141 23.58 -45.92 22.61
C GLY A 141 23.13 -46.48 23.95
N GLY A 142 23.55 -45.88 25.07
CA GLY A 142 23.28 -46.35 26.44
C GLY A 142 22.07 -45.72 27.14
N VAL A 143 21.21 -44.99 26.43
CA VAL A 143 19.92 -44.49 26.96
C VAL A 143 18.80 -45.33 26.36
N GLU A 144 18.59 -46.52 26.91
CA GLU A 144 17.31 -47.23 27.07
C GLU A 144 17.53 -48.74 27.24
N ALA A 145 17.40 -49.21 28.49
CA ALA A 145 16.81 -50.49 28.90
C ALA A 145 17.30 -50.85 30.32
N ARG A 146 16.74 -50.17 31.33
CA ARG A 146 16.66 -50.69 32.70
C ARG A 146 15.20 -50.66 33.13
N THR A 147 14.52 -51.77 32.83
CA THR A 147 13.47 -52.34 33.70
C THR A 147 14.12 -53.41 34.55
#